data_AF-A0A9W9LRH3-F1
#
_entry.id   AF-A0A9W9LRH3-F1
#
_cell.length_a   1.000
_cell.length_b   1.000
_cell.length_c   1.000
_cell.angle_alpha   90.00
_cell.angle_beta   90.00
_cell.angle_gamma   90.00
#
_symmetry.space_group_name_H-M   'P 1'
#
loop_
_entity.id
_entity.type
_entity.pdbx_description
1 polymer ?
#
loop_
_entity_poly.entity_id
_entity_poly.type
_entity_poly.pdbx_seq_one_letter_code
_entity_poly.pdbx_strand_id
1 'polypeptide(L)'
;MARTIAELCRDNETVPLLAQDPEYTEVTKEILTKKGSQIVGPHGAGGFAEIDEESIVITAFAAAPVKQIIADLGRPLLIISTGFGVFNEHEKPFADADSPRTRQMWLDYDPYSFPGHSDGDGDGLGHTFKGLHLYCRRQQPQDSQGA
;
A
#
# COMPACT_ATOMS: atom_id res chain seq x y z
N MET A 1 -4.27 10.59 -19.91
CA MET A 1 -5.35 10.97 -18.97
C MET A 1 -5.38 9.91 -17.88
N ALA A 2 -5.16 10.29 -16.62
CA ALA A 2 -5.22 9.34 -15.50
C ALA A 2 -6.69 9.04 -15.18
N ARG A 3 -7.10 7.78 -15.31
CA ARG A 3 -8.42 7.32 -14.87
C ARG A 3 -8.46 7.21 -13.36
N THR A 4 -9.56 7.62 -12.76
CA THR A 4 -9.75 7.45 -11.31
C THR A 4 -10.02 5.97 -10.99
N ILE A 5 -9.70 5.52 -9.78
CA ILE A 5 -10.09 4.18 -9.28
C ILE A 5 -11.61 3.98 -9.44
N ALA A 6 -12.40 5.04 -9.23
CA ALA A 6 -13.84 5.03 -9.41
C ALA A 6 -14.30 4.86 -10.88
N GLU A 7 -13.46 5.21 -11.85
CA GLU A 7 -13.70 4.96 -13.28
C GLU A 7 -13.31 3.54 -13.67
N LEU A 8 -12.15 3.05 -13.19
CA LEU A 8 -11.77 1.64 -13.36
C LEU A 8 -12.83 0.69 -12.80
N CYS A 9 -13.37 1.01 -11.61
CA CYS A 9 -14.48 0.26 -11.02
C CYS A 9 -15.81 0.40 -11.78
N ARG A 10 -16.02 1.48 -12.55
CA ARG A 10 -17.25 1.71 -13.33
C ARG A 10 -17.21 1.04 -14.71
N ASP A 11 -16.04 1.02 -15.34
CA ASP A 11 -15.85 0.52 -16.69
C ASP A 11 -15.71 -1.01 -16.76
N ASN A 12 -15.85 -1.68 -15.60
CA ASN A 12 -15.79 -3.14 -15.46
C ASN A 12 -14.46 -3.75 -15.97
N GLU A 13 -13.39 -2.94 -15.97
CA GLU A 13 -12.04 -3.41 -16.27
C GLU A 13 -11.53 -4.30 -15.14
N THR A 14 -10.99 -5.47 -15.51
CA THR A 14 -10.43 -6.40 -14.55
C THR A 14 -9.04 -5.94 -14.13
N VAL A 15 -8.95 -5.32 -12.96
CA VAL A 15 -7.68 -5.02 -12.30
C VAL A 15 -7.22 -6.29 -11.56
N PRO A 16 -6.01 -6.80 -11.81
CA PRO A 16 -5.47 -7.93 -11.04
C PRO A 16 -5.39 -7.60 -9.55
N LEU A 17 -5.96 -8.48 -8.71
CA LEU A 17 -5.89 -8.36 -7.26
C LEU A 17 -4.89 -9.39 -6.75
N LEU A 18 -3.74 -8.94 -6.27
CA LEU A 18 -2.73 -9.82 -5.69
C LEU A 18 -2.77 -9.73 -4.17
N ALA A 19 -2.68 -10.87 -3.49
CA ALA A 19 -2.65 -10.93 -2.04
C ALA A 19 -1.48 -11.81 -1.57
N GLN A 20 -0.77 -11.33 -0.56
CA GLN A 20 0.30 -12.07 0.08
C GLN A 20 0.25 -11.83 1.59
N ASP A 21 0.26 -12.94 2.33
CA ASP A 21 0.58 -12.97 3.75
C ASP A 21 1.12 -14.38 4.07
N PRO A 22 2.32 -14.50 4.66
CA PRO A 22 2.86 -15.80 5.09
C PRO A 22 1.95 -16.55 6.09
N GLU A 23 1.12 -15.83 6.84
CA GLU A 23 0.25 -16.39 7.88
C GLU A 23 -1.15 -16.76 7.36
N TYR A 24 -1.43 -16.59 6.06
CA TYR A 24 -2.70 -17.02 5.50
C TYR A 24 -2.95 -18.52 5.71
N THR A 25 -4.04 -18.81 6.42
CA THR A 25 -4.60 -20.16 6.50
C THR A 25 -5.22 -20.58 5.17
N GLU A 26 -5.39 -21.88 4.95
CA GLU A 26 -6.06 -22.39 3.75
C GLU A 26 -7.47 -21.82 3.56
N VAL A 27 -8.22 -21.63 4.66
CA VAL A 27 -9.53 -20.97 4.65
C VAL A 27 -9.43 -19.53 4.14
N THR A 28 -8.41 -18.79 4.58
CA THR A 28 -8.20 -17.40 4.14
C THR A 28 -7.88 -17.35 2.64
N LYS A 29 -6.99 -18.22 2.16
CA LYS A 29 -6.65 -18.34 0.73
C LYS A 29 -7.88 -18.67 -0.11
N GLU A 30 -8.74 -19.58 0.36
CA GLU A 30 -9.97 -19.95 -0.33
C GLU A 30 -10.94 -18.76 -0.44
N ILE A 31 -11.15 -18.00 0.65
CA ILE A 31 -12.01 -16.83 0.67
C ILE A 31 -11.51 -15.77 -0.30
N LEU A 32 -10.21 -15.43 -0.25
CA LEU A 32 -9.60 -14.42 -1.12
C LEU A 32 -9.66 -14.82 -2.60
N THR A 33 -9.39 -16.10 -2.91
CA THR A 33 -9.46 -16.63 -4.28
C THR A 33 -10.89 -16.57 -4.82
N LYS A 34 -11.90 -16.93 -4.00
CA LYS A 34 -13.33 -16.78 -4.37
C LYS A 34 -13.75 -15.33 -4.64
N LYS A 35 -13.01 -14.36 -4.10
CA LYS A 35 -13.22 -12.92 -4.33
C LYS A 35 -12.38 -12.37 -5.49
N GLY A 36 -11.67 -13.24 -6.22
CA GLY A 36 -10.89 -12.86 -7.40
C GLY A 36 -9.45 -12.43 -7.09
N SER A 37 -8.97 -12.62 -5.86
CA SER A 37 -7.56 -12.38 -5.54
C SER A 37 -6.68 -13.57 -5.91
N GLN A 38 -5.52 -13.31 -6.48
CA GLN A 38 -4.46 -14.30 -6.69
C GLN A 38 -3.51 -14.28 -5.49
N ILE A 39 -3.31 -15.44 -4.86
CA ILE A 39 -2.33 -15.58 -3.79
C ILE A 39 -0.93 -15.69 -4.41
N VAL A 40 -0.01 -14.82 -4.02
CA VAL A 40 1.37 -14.76 -4.52
C VAL A 40 2.39 -14.92 -3.39
N GLY A 41 3.62 -15.28 -3.74
CA GLY A 41 4.73 -15.39 -2.79
C GLY A 41 4.53 -16.35 -1.60
N PRO A 42 3.96 -17.57 -1.76
CA PRO A 42 3.64 -18.45 -0.63
C PRO A 42 4.85 -18.89 0.21
N HIS A 43 6.08 -18.72 -0.28
CA HIS A 43 7.32 -19.10 0.41
C HIS A 43 8.38 -17.97 0.40
N GLY A 44 7.99 -16.72 0.17
CA GLY A 44 8.97 -15.61 0.12
C GLY A 44 8.41 -14.26 -0.28
N ALA A 45 9.24 -13.42 -0.87
CA ALA A 45 8.98 -12.03 -1.21
C ALA A 45 8.24 -11.82 -2.56
N GLY A 46 7.55 -12.85 -3.09
CA GLY A 46 7.08 -12.88 -4.48
C GLY A 46 6.18 -11.72 -4.87
N GLY A 47 5.27 -11.31 -3.99
CA GLY A 47 4.37 -10.18 -4.21
C GLY A 47 5.08 -8.83 -4.36
N PHE A 48 6.29 -8.67 -3.80
CA PHE A 48 7.07 -7.44 -4.03
C PHE A 48 7.63 -7.36 -5.45
N ALA A 49 7.82 -8.49 -6.14
CA ALA A 49 8.30 -8.52 -7.52
C ALA A 49 7.22 -8.07 -8.53
N GLU A 50 5.95 -8.13 -8.12
CA GLU A 50 4.80 -7.74 -8.93
C GLU A 50 4.47 -6.23 -8.80
N ILE A 51 5.17 -5.50 -7.91
CA ILE A 51 4.93 -4.08 -7.69
C ILE A 51 5.70 -3.26 -8.71
N ASP A 52 4.98 -2.40 -9.42
CA ASP A 52 5.51 -1.43 -10.36
C ASP A 52 5.05 0.01 -10.05
N GLU A 53 5.25 0.90 -11.00
CA GLU A 53 4.95 2.32 -10.88
C GLU A 53 3.46 2.68 -10.98
N GLU A 54 2.64 1.79 -11.55
CA GLU A 54 1.19 1.98 -11.73
C GLU A 54 0.39 1.25 -10.64
N SER A 55 1.07 0.44 -9.84
CA SER A 55 0.50 -0.34 -8.75
C SER A 55 -0.10 0.52 -7.63
N ILE A 56 -1.15 -0.02 -7.02
CA ILE A 56 -1.71 0.45 -5.74
C ILE A 56 -1.39 -0.58 -4.67
N VAL A 57 -0.72 -0.16 -3.61
CA VAL A 57 -0.26 -1.04 -2.53
C VAL A 57 -1.06 -0.77 -1.25
N ILE A 58 -1.71 -1.79 -0.70
CA ILE A 58 -2.47 -1.72 0.56
C ILE A 58 -1.77 -2.59 1.60
N THR A 59 -1.27 -1.99 2.68
CA THR A 59 -0.48 -2.65 3.73
C THR A 59 -0.96 -2.21 5.12
N ALA A 60 -2.22 -2.51 5.45
CA ALA A 60 -2.75 -2.18 6.76
C ALA A 60 -2.17 -3.15 7.81
N PHE A 61 -1.53 -2.62 8.87
CA PHE A 61 -1.04 -3.41 10.01
C PHE A 61 -0.06 -4.52 9.65
N ALA A 62 0.75 -4.32 8.59
CA ALA A 62 1.73 -5.31 8.17
C ALA A 62 2.82 -5.51 9.24
N ALA A 63 3.10 -6.77 9.57
CA ALA A 63 4.22 -7.16 10.41
C ALA A 63 5.58 -7.14 9.68
N ALA A 64 5.58 -6.75 8.39
CA ALA A 64 6.76 -6.59 7.56
C ALA A 64 7.05 -5.10 7.30
N PRO A 65 8.33 -4.69 7.13
CA PRO A 65 8.73 -3.32 6.82
C PRO A 65 8.44 -2.96 5.34
N VAL A 66 7.18 -3.06 4.91
CA VAL A 66 6.79 -2.95 3.50
C VAL A 66 7.20 -1.59 2.92
N LYS A 67 7.05 -0.51 3.68
CA LYS A 67 7.43 0.85 3.28
C LYS A 67 8.91 0.97 2.94
N GLN A 68 9.77 0.26 3.66
CA GLN A 68 11.20 0.21 3.38
C GLN A 68 11.47 -0.63 2.13
N ILE A 69 10.78 -1.76 1.96
CA ILE A 69 10.94 -2.67 0.82
C ILE A 69 10.54 -1.98 -0.50
N ILE A 70 9.36 -1.34 -0.55
CA ILE A 70 8.89 -0.63 -1.75
C ILE A 70 9.69 0.64 -2.05
N ALA A 71 10.50 1.13 -1.11
CA ALA A 71 11.43 2.22 -1.40
C ALA A 71 12.58 1.81 -2.35
N ASP A 72 12.86 0.51 -2.49
CA ASP A 72 13.73 -0.04 -3.54
C ASP A 72 12.96 -0.53 -4.76
N LEU A 73 11.71 -0.93 -4.57
CA LEU A 73 10.99 -1.79 -5.50
C LEU A 73 9.73 -1.10 -5.99
N GLY A 74 9.61 -0.96 -7.31
CA GLY A 74 8.39 -0.54 -8.01
C GLY A 74 8.02 0.94 -7.91
N ARG A 75 8.18 1.60 -6.74
CA ARG A 75 7.75 3.00 -6.50
C ARG A 75 6.27 3.22 -6.91
N PRO A 76 5.32 2.54 -6.22
CA PRO A 76 3.91 2.50 -6.61
C PRO A 76 3.24 3.88 -6.61
N LEU A 77 2.21 4.03 -7.44
CA LEU A 77 1.46 5.26 -7.60
C LEU A 77 0.76 5.70 -6.30
N LEU A 78 0.21 4.73 -5.57
CA LEU A 78 -0.54 4.95 -4.33
C LEU A 78 -0.17 3.89 -3.30
N ILE A 79 0.10 4.35 -2.07
CA ILE A 79 0.35 3.48 -0.92
C ILE A 79 -0.69 3.81 0.15
N ILE A 80 -1.42 2.79 0.61
CA ILE A 80 -2.35 2.88 1.74
C ILE A 80 -1.76 2.05 2.86
N SER A 81 -1.30 2.70 3.93
CA SER A 81 -0.49 2.03 4.94
C SER A 81 -0.67 2.66 6.31
N THR A 82 -0.41 1.88 7.35
CA THR A 82 -0.33 2.37 8.72
C THR A 82 0.97 3.16 8.95
N GLY A 83 1.29 3.54 10.20
CA GLY A 83 2.54 4.23 10.54
C GLY A 83 3.83 3.54 10.05
N PHE A 84 4.98 4.22 10.16
CA PHE A 84 6.26 3.75 9.61
C PHE A 84 6.99 2.70 10.45
N GLY A 85 6.58 2.51 11.71
CA GLY A 85 7.24 1.60 12.64
C GLY A 85 6.69 0.18 12.53
N VAL A 86 7.58 -0.78 12.29
CA VAL A 86 7.31 -2.22 12.45
C VAL A 86 8.37 -2.76 13.38
N PHE A 87 7.95 -3.32 14.51
CA PHE A 87 8.84 -3.75 15.60
C PHE A 87 8.74 -5.25 15.79
N ASN A 88 9.85 -5.89 16.16
CA ASN A 88 9.86 -7.29 16.56
C ASN A 88 9.37 -7.49 18.00
N GLU A 89 9.32 -8.75 18.45
CA GLU A 89 8.92 -9.12 19.82
C GLU A 89 9.81 -8.50 20.94
N HIS A 90 10.94 -7.91 20.58
CA HIS A 90 11.86 -7.22 21.48
C HIS A 90 11.80 -5.69 21.34
N GLU A 91 10.73 -5.15 20.73
CA GLU A 91 10.54 -3.72 20.47
C GLU A 91 11.65 -3.08 19.62
N LYS A 92 12.41 -3.89 18.88
CA LYS A 92 13.42 -3.39 17.93
C LYS A 92 12.81 -3.24 16.54
N PRO A 93 13.09 -2.15 15.82
CA PRO A 93 12.58 -1.97 14.47
C PRO A 93 13.11 -3.06 13.53
N PHE A 94 12.23 -3.65 12.73
CA PHE A 94 12.60 -4.67 11.71
C PHE A 94 13.45 -4.08 10.57
N ALA A 95 13.32 -2.79 10.30
CA ALA A 95 14.11 -2.07 9.32
C ALA A 95 14.26 -0.59 9.73
N ASP A 96 15.31 0.04 9.22
CA ASP A 96 15.53 1.47 9.40
C ASP A 96 14.54 2.28 8.54
N ALA A 97 13.41 2.64 9.14
CA ALA A 97 12.42 3.54 8.52
C ALA A 97 13.01 4.93 8.19
N ASP A 98 14.11 5.29 8.85
CA ASP A 98 14.79 6.57 8.78
C ASP A 98 16.04 6.56 7.90
N SER A 99 16.28 5.45 7.18
CA SER A 99 17.43 5.36 6.29
C SER A 99 17.37 6.49 5.24
N PRO A 100 18.52 7.05 4.82
CA PRO A 100 18.54 8.11 3.81
C PRO A 100 17.76 7.76 2.55
N ARG A 101 17.76 6.47 2.16
CA ARG A 101 17.02 6.00 0.98
C ARG A 101 15.52 6.03 1.19
N THR A 102 15.03 5.51 2.32
CA THR A 102 13.61 5.56 2.67
C THR A 102 13.14 7.00 2.64
N ARG A 103 13.83 7.90 3.35
CA ARG A 103 13.49 9.33 3.37
C ARG A 103 13.45 9.96 1.98
N GLN A 104 14.45 9.68 1.14
CA GLN A 104 14.54 10.24 -0.21
C GLN A 104 13.36 9.81 -1.09
N MET A 105 12.92 8.55 -1.01
CA MET A 105 11.76 8.06 -1.76
C MET A 105 10.47 8.76 -1.31
N TRP A 106 10.26 8.91 0.00
CA TRP A 106 9.06 9.55 0.54
C TRP A 106 8.96 11.05 0.24
N LEU A 107 10.07 11.71 -0.14
CA LEU A 107 10.01 13.07 -0.65
C LEU A 107 9.16 13.18 -1.92
N ASP A 108 9.00 12.11 -2.69
CA ASP A 108 8.20 12.10 -3.91
C ASP A 108 6.69 11.87 -3.64
N TYR A 109 6.27 11.73 -2.38
CA TYR A 109 4.89 11.40 -2.02
C TYR A 109 4.21 12.49 -1.19
N ASP A 110 2.94 12.73 -1.46
CA ASP A 110 2.07 13.58 -0.66
C ASP A 110 1.22 12.72 0.29
N PRO A 111 1.28 12.95 1.61
CA PRO A 111 0.47 12.24 2.58
C PRO A 111 -0.94 12.84 2.67
N TYR A 112 -1.95 11.96 2.74
CA TYR A 112 -3.35 12.32 2.96
C TYR A 112 -3.94 11.50 4.10
N SER A 113 -4.68 12.16 4.98
CA SER A 113 -5.47 11.51 6.03
C SER A 113 -6.90 11.27 5.52
N PHE A 114 -7.50 10.14 5.91
CA PHE A 114 -8.90 9.89 5.62
C PHE A 114 -9.82 10.93 6.31
N PRO A 115 -10.86 11.43 5.62
CA PRO A 115 -11.83 12.34 6.22
C PRO A 115 -12.64 11.61 7.30
N GLY A 116 -12.76 12.22 8.49
CA GLY A 116 -13.41 11.62 9.67
C GLY A 116 -12.50 11.47 10.89
N HIS A 117 -11.24 11.91 10.80
CA HIS A 117 -10.32 12.01 11.93
C HIS A 117 -10.67 13.21 12.84
N SER A 118 -11.84 13.18 13.45
CA SER A 118 -12.14 13.99 14.62
C SER A 118 -11.86 13.15 15.86
N ASP A 119 -11.06 13.66 16.80
CA ASP A 119 -10.68 13.01 18.07
C ASP A 119 -11.87 12.70 19.02
N GLY A 120 -13.10 12.74 18.52
CA GLY A 120 -14.31 12.44 19.28
C GLY A 120 -14.62 10.95 19.26
N ASP A 121 -14.91 10.42 20.45
CA ASP A 121 -15.38 9.05 20.72
C ASP A 121 -16.77 8.78 20.11
N GLY A 122 -16.90 8.82 18.79
CA GLY A 122 -18.12 8.48 18.07
C GLY A 122 -17.99 7.11 17.39
N ASP A 123 -18.86 6.17 17.72
CA ASP A 123 -18.98 4.80 17.16
C ASP A 123 -19.33 4.80 15.65
N GLY A 124 -18.39 5.24 14.81
CA GLY A 124 -18.50 5.20 13.35
C GLY A 124 -17.28 4.54 12.70
N LEU A 125 -17.39 4.22 11.40
CA LEU A 125 -16.32 3.68 10.55
C LEU A 125 -15.01 4.50 10.60
N GLY A 126 -15.04 5.75 11.09
CA GLY A 126 -13.87 6.60 11.32
C GLY A 126 -12.84 6.03 12.30
N HIS A 127 -13.24 5.23 13.30
CA HIS A 127 -12.28 4.55 14.18
C HIS A 127 -11.59 3.37 13.50
N THR A 128 -12.25 2.70 12.56
CA THR A 128 -11.71 1.53 11.85
C THR A 128 -10.49 1.89 10.99
N PHE A 129 -10.44 3.12 10.46
CA PHE A 129 -9.33 3.62 9.66
C PHE A 129 -8.31 4.44 10.48
N LYS A 130 -8.42 4.47 11.81
CA LYS A 130 -7.49 5.21 12.66
C LYS A 130 -6.07 4.67 12.47
N GLY A 131 -5.16 5.58 12.10
CA GLY A 131 -3.75 5.26 11.83
C GLY A 131 -3.45 4.79 10.41
N LEU A 132 -4.44 4.71 9.52
CA LEU A 132 -4.23 4.53 8.08
C LEU A 132 -4.00 5.87 7.39
N HIS A 133 -3.03 5.89 6.49
CA HIS A 133 -2.65 7.06 5.70
C HIS A 133 -2.59 6.66 4.23
N LEU A 134 -2.99 7.58 3.35
CA LEU A 134 -2.70 7.49 1.92
C LEU A 134 -1.43 8.26 1.63
N TYR A 135 -0.63 7.74 0.71
CA TYR A 135 0.52 8.42 0.16
C TYR A 135 0.44 8.34 -1.36
N CYS A 136 0.24 9.49 -2.01
CA CYS A 136 0.15 9.58 -3.46
C CYS A 136 1.49 10.05 -4.02
N ARG A 137 2.04 9.33 -4.99
CA ARG A 137 3.27 9.75 -5.68
C ARG A 137 2.98 11.02 -6.49
N ARG A 138 3.80 12.06 -6.32
CA ARG A 138 3.74 13.26 -7.16
C ARG A 138 4.09 12.87 -8.59
N GLN A 139 3.18 13.15 -9.51
CA GLN A 139 3.50 13.04 -10.92
C GLN A 139 4.32 14.26 -11.33
N GLN A 140 5.50 14.05 -11.92
CA GLN A 140 6.20 15.15 -12.58
C GLN A 140 5.29 15.69 -13.69
N PRO A 141 5.20 17.02 -13.88
CA PRO A 141 4.47 17.56 -15.02
C PRO A 141 5.02 16.92 -16.29
N GLN A 142 4.15 16.33 -17.11
CA GLN A 142 4.53 15.93 -18.47
C GLN A 142 4.99 17.20 -19.17
N ASP A 143 6.30 17.33 -19.39
CA ASP A 143 6.81 18.29 -20.35
C ASP A 143 6.06 18.04 -21.65
N SER A 144 5.34 19.07 -22.07
CA SER A 144 4.61 19.09 -23.34
C SER A 144 5.64 18.87 -24.44
N GLN A 145 5.85 17.63 -24.86
CA GLN A 145 6.64 17.34 -26.05
C GLN A 145 5.90 17.98 -27.24
N GLY A 146 6.54 19.02 -27.75
CA GLY A 146 6.04 19.88 -28.80
C GLY A 146 5.69 19.12 -30.06
N ALA A 147 4.69 19.68 -30.74
CA ALA A 147 4.35 19.42 -32.13
C ALA A 147 5.52 19.73 -33.09
#